data_AF-A0A1S9ARU0-F1
#
_entry.id   AF-A0A1S9ARU0-F1
#
_cell.length_a   1.000
_cell.length_b   1.000
_cell.length_c   1.000
_cell.angle_alpha   90.00
_cell.angle_beta   90.00
_cell.angle_gamma   90.00
#
_symmetry.space_group_name_H-M   'P 1'
#
loop_
_entity.id
_entity.type
_entity.pdbx_description
1 polymer ?
#
loop_
_entity_poly.entity_id
_entity_poly.type
_entity_poly.pdbx_seq_one_letter_code
_entity_poly.pdbx_strand_id
1 'polypeptide(L)'
;MPVSTSVPADASIIDVTGQASVIIQVSAAPVSPTPAATPAVPPAYPVYDYAPPKLGKIYGQQLGLTAQQISWLNKFWCPDNVFLAIEGARQATVLLYVAVLKELERQFKAEGSTLAQEVKALDAQAQQAYRQAYSWYSGGSYTSAGEQAGADVYLTIFKQCENAVREQFGHKRKISSQFSAQLTSLDQAYQQRFGNRVQALLPELAPRIPGPDAATELDLNAQNTTRWKTAFDQLAAQLPHDTAGFAAGVYRLGELNAHNPAVENIFFEASRTLARHDPEESLRLYLHYLHHDFQSATINNKQLAKTIQKSLFAQPEHLERFEAIVQQFTQEKDLARALEQVPQVYARQRRKIQLDMGAVQTVRQQHSGTVERLNEYLRDEPEALTPPPADPVPVGLPSADSSEIQLTVAAPATTGRFNSTVALTATQQDLLLLFADAALTLPQAQVEAFARDRGALRNQLIDSINDGCYELLDDVLIEESGDDYTIYEPYFQQLTTPC
;
A
#
# COMPACT_ATOMS: atom_id res chain seq x y z
N MET A 1 -49.47 6.40 37.09
CA MET A 1 -50.05 5.41 38.01
C MET A 1 -51.55 5.33 37.75
N PRO A 2 -52.14 4.13 37.70
CA PRO A 2 -52.14 3.22 36.54
C PRO A 2 -53.58 3.04 35.99
N VAL A 3 -53.95 2.22 35.00
CA VAL A 3 -53.69 0.80 34.62
C VAL A 3 -54.06 0.68 33.12
N SER A 4 -53.37 0.08 32.14
CA SER A 4 -52.53 -1.14 31.96
C SER A 4 -53.25 -2.49 31.81
N THR A 5 -53.49 -2.95 30.56
CA THR A 5 -53.44 -4.33 29.99
C THR A 5 -54.31 -4.45 28.71
N SER A 6 -54.17 -5.41 27.79
CA SER A 6 -52.99 -5.87 27.04
C SER A 6 -53.40 -6.86 25.91
N VAL A 7 -53.17 -6.50 24.64
CA VAL A 7 -52.81 -7.30 23.41
C VAL A 7 -53.56 -8.64 23.06
N PRO A 8 -53.88 -8.92 21.77
CA PRO A 8 -54.70 -10.08 21.33
C PRO A 8 -53.96 -11.21 20.57
N ALA A 9 -54.67 -12.33 20.31
CA ALA A 9 -54.43 -13.41 19.31
C ALA A 9 -55.68 -14.34 19.27
N ASP A 10 -56.04 -15.16 18.27
CA ASP A 10 -55.75 -15.29 16.82
C ASP A 10 -57.00 -15.91 16.12
N ALA A 11 -57.12 -15.86 14.78
CA ALA A 11 -58.10 -16.67 14.01
C ALA A 11 -57.68 -16.92 12.54
N SER A 12 -56.53 -17.55 12.37
CA SER A 12 -56.21 -18.65 11.43
C SER A 12 -57.18 -19.05 10.28
N ILE A 13 -56.56 -19.41 9.14
CA ILE A 13 -57.00 -20.34 8.06
C ILE A 13 -57.79 -19.78 6.86
N ILE A 14 -57.22 -20.00 5.66
CA ILE A 14 -57.80 -19.78 4.33
C ILE A 14 -57.93 -21.15 3.65
N ASP A 15 -59.08 -21.43 3.02
CA ASP A 15 -59.32 -22.65 2.23
C ASP A 15 -59.35 -22.34 0.71
N VAL A 16 -59.03 -23.34 -0.11
CA VAL A 16 -58.71 -23.21 -1.55
C VAL A 16 -59.67 -24.04 -2.39
N THR A 17 -60.61 -23.39 -3.09
CA THR A 17 -61.24 -23.96 -4.30
C THR A 17 -61.75 -22.87 -5.25
N GLY A 18 -61.54 -23.05 -6.56
CA GLY A 18 -62.40 -22.42 -7.58
C GLY A 18 -61.73 -21.77 -8.79
N GLN A 19 -61.69 -22.52 -9.91
CA GLN A 19 -61.81 -22.02 -11.30
C GLN A 19 -60.65 -21.17 -11.90
N ALA A 20 -60.38 -21.18 -13.20
CA ALA A 20 -60.58 -22.19 -14.25
C ALA A 20 -59.66 -21.81 -15.44
N SER A 21 -59.18 -22.79 -16.21
CA SER A 21 -58.33 -22.53 -17.38
C SER A 21 -59.13 -21.96 -18.56
N VAL A 22 -58.60 -20.92 -19.24
CA VAL A 22 -59.05 -20.53 -20.59
C VAL A 22 -57.85 -20.39 -21.51
N ILE A 23 -57.83 -21.24 -22.54
CA ILE A 23 -56.90 -21.22 -23.66
C ILE A 23 -57.48 -20.28 -24.73
N ILE A 24 -56.68 -19.36 -25.26
CA ILE A 24 -57.07 -18.56 -26.43
C ILE A 24 -56.47 -19.21 -27.69
N GLN A 25 -57.34 -19.74 -28.55
CA GLN A 25 -56.95 -20.26 -29.85
C GLN A 25 -56.77 -19.16 -30.89
N VAL A 26 -55.83 -19.38 -31.81
CA VAL A 26 -55.70 -18.64 -33.07
C VAL A 26 -56.77 -19.11 -34.06
N SER A 27 -57.41 -18.20 -34.78
CA SER A 27 -58.18 -18.51 -36.00
C SER A 27 -58.07 -17.38 -37.02
N ALA A 28 -58.19 -17.71 -38.30
CA ALA A 28 -57.84 -16.85 -39.44
C ALA A 28 -59.06 -16.16 -40.10
N ALA A 29 -58.75 -15.24 -41.02
CA ALA A 29 -59.62 -14.21 -41.59
C ALA A 29 -60.83 -14.70 -42.43
N PRO A 30 -61.69 -13.75 -42.83
CA PRO A 30 -61.72 -13.46 -44.27
C PRO A 30 -61.65 -11.96 -44.67
N VAL A 31 -61.09 -11.72 -45.86
CA VAL A 31 -61.20 -10.52 -46.74
C VAL A 31 -62.67 -10.22 -47.10
N SER A 32 -63.16 -9.04 -47.52
CA SER A 32 -62.63 -7.77 -48.11
C SER A 32 -63.73 -6.67 -47.93
N PRO A 33 -63.69 -5.39 -48.43
CA PRO A 33 -62.79 -4.78 -49.42
C PRO A 33 -62.20 -3.38 -49.06
N THR A 34 -61.27 -2.90 -49.88
CA THR A 34 -60.75 -1.52 -49.88
C THR A 34 -61.78 -0.52 -50.46
N PRO A 35 -61.84 0.73 -49.96
CA PRO A 35 -61.50 1.84 -50.87
C PRO A 35 -60.80 3.06 -50.22
N ALA A 36 -60.20 3.88 -51.08
CA ALA A 36 -59.72 5.26 -50.90
C ALA A 36 -58.49 5.49 -49.97
N ALA A 37 -57.44 6.05 -50.56
CA ALA A 37 -56.22 6.43 -49.86
C ALA A 37 -56.38 7.75 -49.10
N THR A 38 -56.23 7.70 -47.77
CA THR A 38 -55.98 8.88 -46.93
C THR A 38 -54.52 9.32 -47.09
N PRO A 39 -54.19 10.64 -47.05
CA PRO A 39 -52.80 11.08 -47.08
C PRO A 39 -52.02 10.49 -45.90
N ALA A 40 -50.81 9.97 -46.18
CA ALA A 40 -49.98 9.37 -45.15
C ALA A 40 -49.60 10.43 -44.09
N VAL A 41 -50.11 10.25 -42.87
CA VAL A 41 -49.52 10.87 -41.68
C VAL A 41 -48.07 10.37 -41.61
N PRO A 42 -47.06 11.25 -41.51
CA PRO A 42 -45.68 10.80 -41.40
C PRO A 42 -45.56 9.85 -40.19
N PRO A 43 -44.83 8.73 -40.30
CA PRO A 43 -44.72 7.78 -39.20
C PRO A 43 -44.22 8.52 -37.96
N ALA A 44 -44.96 8.42 -36.87
CA ALA A 44 -44.53 8.93 -35.58
C ALA A 44 -43.24 8.19 -35.23
N TYR A 45 -42.10 8.90 -35.30
CA TYR A 45 -40.81 8.34 -34.95
C TYR A 45 -40.91 7.77 -33.53
N PRO A 46 -40.52 6.50 -33.30
CA PRO A 46 -40.49 5.96 -31.95
C PRO A 46 -39.55 6.81 -31.12
N VAL A 47 -40.11 7.52 -30.13
CA VAL A 47 -39.33 8.27 -29.15
C VAL A 47 -38.65 7.25 -28.26
N TYR A 48 -37.44 6.86 -28.64
CA TYR A 48 -36.57 6.07 -27.78
C TYR A 48 -36.22 6.90 -26.55
N ASP A 49 -36.76 6.51 -25.39
CA ASP A 49 -36.41 7.10 -24.10
C ASP A 49 -34.99 6.68 -23.71
N TYR A 50 -34.01 7.33 -24.34
CA TYR A 50 -32.57 7.11 -24.18
C TYR A 50 -32.03 7.66 -22.85
N ALA A 51 -32.89 8.15 -21.96
CA ALA A 51 -32.50 8.69 -20.67
C ALA A 51 -31.86 7.59 -19.77
N PRO A 52 -30.57 7.70 -19.40
CA PRO A 52 -29.97 6.75 -18.47
C PRO A 52 -30.72 6.79 -17.12
N PRO A 53 -30.84 5.65 -16.41
CA PRO A 53 -31.61 5.60 -15.18
C PRO A 53 -31.04 6.55 -14.11
N LYS A 54 -31.86 7.45 -13.58
CA LYS A 54 -31.45 8.39 -12.53
C LYS A 54 -31.07 7.66 -11.25
N LEU A 55 -30.15 8.25 -10.47
CA LEU A 55 -29.62 7.67 -9.22
C LEU A 55 -30.70 7.26 -8.23
N GLY A 56 -31.80 8.02 -8.12
CA GLY A 56 -32.91 7.66 -7.22
C GLY A 56 -33.68 6.41 -7.65
N LYS A 57 -33.66 6.03 -8.94
CA LYS A 57 -34.22 4.77 -9.45
C LYS A 57 -33.29 3.58 -9.19
N ILE A 58 -31.97 3.80 -9.29
CA ILE A 58 -30.94 2.78 -9.03
C ILE A 58 -30.91 2.46 -7.52
N TYR A 59 -30.63 3.47 -6.70
CA TYR A 59 -30.35 3.29 -5.28
C TYR A 59 -31.58 3.32 -4.36
N GLY A 60 -32.75 3.71 -4.88
CA GLY A 60 -33.95 3.93 -4.07
C GLY A 60 -34.34 2.73 -3.20
N GLN A 61 -34.38 1.54 -3.80
CA GLN A 61 -34.65 0.29 -3.08
C GLN A 61 -33.41 -0.25 -2.37
N GLN A 62 -32.25 -0.29 -3.05
CA GLN A 62 -30.98 -0.84 -2.54
C GLN A 62 -30.54 -0.20 -1.21
N LEU A 63 -30.75 1.11 -1.03
CA LEU A 63 -30.34 1.86 0.17
C LEU A 63 -31.52 2.24 1.08
N GLY A 64 -32.73 1.73 0.83
CA GLY A 64 -33.92 2.02 1.64
C GLY A 64 -34.28 3.51 1.69
N LEU A 65 -34.12 4.24 0.59
CA LEU A 65 -34.24 5.69 0.56
C LEU A 65 -35.70 6.16 0.65
N THR A 66 -35.94 7.26 1.36
CA THR A 66 -37.29 7.87 1.39
C THR A 66 -37.60 8.58 0.08
N ALA A 67 -38.89 8.80 -0.21
CA ALA A 67 -39.35 9.52 -1.40
C ALA A 67 -38.68 10.91 -1.56
N GLN A 68 -38.43 11.63 -0.46
CA GLN A 68 -37.71 12.91 -0.49
C GLN A 68 -36.25 12.73 -0.95
N GLN A 69 -35.55 11.72 -0.46
CA GLN A 69 -34.16 11.43 -0.82
C GLN A 69 -34.02 10.99 -2.28
N ILE A 70 -34.95 10.13 -2.74
CA ILE A 70 -35.10 9.76 -4.15
C ILE A 70 -35.35 11.01 -5.02
N SER A 71 -36.20 11.94 -4.55
CA SER A 71 -36.47 13.19 -5.27
C SER A 71 -35.24 14.06 -5.43
N TRP A 72 -34.36 14.14 -4.41
CA TRP A 72 -33.10 14.89 -4.47
C TRP A 72 -32.11 14.27 -5.45
N LEU A 73 -31.95 12.94 -5.43
CA LEU A 73 -31.09 12.20 -6.36
C LEU A 73 -31.57 12.30 -7.82
N ASN A 74 -32.83 12.66 -8.04
CA ASN A 74 -33.41 12.81 -9.38
C ASN A 74 -33.36 14.25 -9.92
N LYS A 75 -32.79 15.22 -9.17
CA LYS A 75 -32.69 16.64 -9.56
C LYS A 75 -31.62 16.93 -10.61
N PHE A 76 -30.63 16.07 -10.75
CA PHE A 76 -29.50 16.22 -11.67
C PHE A 76 -29.25 14.91 -12.43
N TRP A 77 -28.39 14.98 -13.45
CA TRP A 77 -27.85 13.80 -14.13
C TRP A 77 -26.55 13.39 -13.46
N CYS A 78 -26.38 12.10 -13.16
CA CYS A 78 -25.12 11.60 -12.59
C CYS A 78 -23.95 11.96 -13.52
N PRO A 79 -22.87 12.57 -13.01
CA PRO A 79 -21.65 12.70 -13.79
C PRO A 79 -21.16 11.32 -14.22
N ASP A 80 -20.78 11.18 -15.49
CA ASP A 80 -20.01 10.02 -15.95
C ASP A 80 -18.52 10.31 -15.69
N ASN A 81 -17.91 9.52 -14.80
CA ASN A 81 -16.48 9.54 -14.57
C ASN A 81 -15.98 8.22 -13.97
N VAL A 82 -14.68 7.95 -14.14
CA VAL A 82 -14.02 6.68 -13.83
C VAL A 82 -14.12 6.27 -12.34
N PHE A 83 -14.25 7.22 -11.41
CA PHE A 83 -14.45 6.90 -9.98
C PHE A 83 -15.91 6.55 -9.68
N LEU A 84 -16.86 7.35 -10.21
CA LEU A 84 -18.29 7.01 -10.14
C LEU A 84 -18.67 5.81 -11.00
N ALA A 85 -17.77 5.27 -11.84
CA ALA A 85 -17.97 3.99 -12.50
C ALA A 85 -17.84 2.81 -11.51
N ILE A 86 -17.07 2.96 -10.44
CA ILE A 86 -16.96 1.98 -9.34
C ILE A 86 -18.23 2.05 -8.49
N GLU A 87 -18.92 0.91 -8.35
CA GLU A 87 -20.22 0.85 -7.69
C GLU A 87 -20.16 1.28 -6.22
N GLY A 88 -19.18 0.78 -5.45
CA GLY A 88 -18.99 1.17 -4.05
C GLY A 88 -18.67 2.65 -3.86
N ALA A 89 -17.88 3.26 -4.76
CA ALA A 89 -17.58 4.69 -4.73
C ALA A 89 -18.79 5.56 -5.09
N ARG A 90 -19.62 5.12 -6.05
CA ARG A 90 -20.89 5.77 -6.38
C ARG A 90 -21.88 5.68 -5.22
N GLN A 91 -22.04 4.49 -4.62
CA GLN A 91 -22.91 4.25 -3.46
C GLN A 91 -22.47 5.10 -2.25
N ALA A 92 -21.16 5.12 -1.93
CA ALA A 92 -20.59 5.95 -0.88
C ALA A 92 -20.87 7.45 -1.11
N THR A 93 -20.69 7.94 -2.34
CA THR A 93 -21.01 9.32 -2.72
C THR A 93 -22.50 9.64 -2.56
N VAL A 94 -23.38 8.73 -2.96
CA VAL A 94 -24.84 8.85 -2.78
C VAL A 94 -25.24 8.90 -1.30
N LEU A 95 -24.63 8.06 -0.45
CA LEU A 95 -24.88 8.05 1.00
C LEU A 95 -24.45 9.37 1.65
N LEU A 96 -23.25 9.86 1.35
CA LEU A 96 -22.75 11.13 1.86
C LEU A 96 -23.61 12.31 1.39
N TYR A 97 -23.97 12.35 0.11
CA TYR A 97 -24.85 13.37 -0.45
C TYR A 97 -26.22 13.41 0.24
N VAL A 98 -26.85 12.25 0.45
CA VAL A 98 -28.13 12.16 1.17
C VAL A 98 -28.00 12.58 2.63
N ALA A 99 -26.87 12.30 3.29
CA ALA A 99 -26.59 12.77 4.65
C ALA A 99 -26.45 14.31 4.70
N VAL A 100 -25.66 14.89 3.80
CA VAL A 100 -25.46 16.35 3.67
C VAL A 100 -26.80 17.05 3.43
N LEU A 101 -27.64 16.56 2.51
CA LEU A 101 -28.93 17.18 2.21
C LEU A 101 -29.95 17.08 3.36
N LYS A 102 -29.96 15.98 4.12
CA LYS A 102 -30.77 15.87 5.36
C LYS A 102 -30.39 16.96 6.36
N GLU A 103 -29.09 17.19 6.51
CA GLU A 103 -28.56 18.14 7.48
C GLU A 103 -28.73 19.60 7.03
N LEU A 104 -28.54 19.92 5.75
CA LEU A 104 -28.92 21.22 5.18
C LEU A 104 -30.43 21.51 5.35
N GLU A 105 -31.29 20.54 5.04
CA GLU A 105 -32.74 20.66 5.23
C GLU A 105 -33.10 20.88 6.71
N ARG A 106 -32.36 20.28 7.66
CA ARG A 106 -32.52 20.52 9.10
C ARG A 106 -32.12 21.94 9.48
N GLN A 107 -30.98 22.42 8.97
CA GLN A 107 -30.48 23.78 9.23
C GLN A 107 -31.43 24.85 8.68
N PHE A 108 -31.84 24.75 7.41
CA PHE A 108 -32.77 25.72 6.83
C PHE A 108 -34.12 25.72 7.54
N LYS A 109 -34.63 24.57 8.02
CA LYS A 109 -35.84 24.52 8.84
C LYS A 109 -35.70 25.23 10.19
N ALA A 110 -34.53 25.15 10.84
CA ALA A 110 -34.25 25.90 12.06
C ALA A 110 -34.24 27.42 11.83
N GLU A 111 -33.94 27.85 10.60
CA GLU A 111 -33.94 29.26 10.16
C GLU A 111 -35.29 29.71 9.55
N GLY A 112 -36.31 28.85 9.54
CA GLY A 112 -37.65 29.17 9.00
C GLY A 112 -37.80 29.03 7.48
N SER A 113 -36.84 28.40 6.81
CA SER A 113 -36.83 28.10 5.36
C SER A 113 -36.79 26.58 5.11
N THR A 114 -36.54 26.17 3.87
CA THR A 114 -36.30 24.78 3.46
C THR A 114 -35.28 24.75 2.32
N LEU A 115 -34.61 23.62 2.12
CA LEU A 115 -33.66 23.47 1.02
C LEU A 115 -34.31 23.78 -0.34
N ALA A 116 -35.58 23.40 -0.53
CA ALA A 116 -36.33 23.67 -1.75
C ALA A 116 -36.67 25.16 -1.95
N GLN A 117 -36.90 25.92 -0.87
CA GLN A 117 -37.14 27.37 -0.93
C GLN A 117 -35.84 28.12 -1.24
N GLU A 118 -34.72 27.75 -0.61
CA GLU A 118 -33.41 28.36 -0.88
C GLU A 118 -32.94 28.12 -2.31
N VAL A 119 -33.10 26.88 -2.83
CA VAL A 119 -32.79 26.57 -4.24
C VAL A 119 -33.64 27.44 -5.17
N LYS A 120 -34.96 27.52 -4.93
CA LYS A 120 -35.87 28.35 -5.73
C LYS A 120 -35.55 29.85 -5.65
N ALA A 121 -34.94 30.32 -4.56
CA ALA A 121 -34.45 31.70 -4.46
C ALA A 121 -33.24 31.93 -5.38
N LEU A 122 -32.34 30.95 -5.52
CA LEU A 122 -31.23 31.01 -6.48
C LEU A 122 -31.74 30.89 -7.94
N ASP A 123 -32.73 30.04 -8.20
CA ASP A 123 -33.39 29.94 -9.53
C ASP A 123 -33.96 31.29 -9.97
N ALA A 124 -34.61 32.01 -9.04
CA ALA A 124 -35.16 33.34 -9.30
C ALA A 124 -34.05 34.38 -9.60
N GLN A 125 -32.91 34.31 -8.90
CA GLN A 125 -31.74 35.14 -9.19
C GLN A 125 -31.15 34.83 -10.58
N ALA A 126 -31.07 33.55 -10.96
CA ALA A 126 -30.63 33.13 -12.29
C ALA A 126 -31.57 33.62 -13.41
N GLN A 127 -32.88 33.48 -13.22
CA GLN A 127 -33.87 34.03 -14.16
C GLN A 127 -33.76 35.55 -14.30
N GLN A 128 -33.52 36.28 -13.21
CA GLN A 128 -33.33 37.73 -13.24
C GLN A 128 -32.04 38.13 -13.98
N ALA A 129 -30.91 37.49 -13.66
CA ALA A 129 -29.63 37.74 -14.32
C ALA A 129 -29.71 37.46 -15.83
N TYR A 130 -30.34 36.35 -16.22
CA TYR A 130 -30.56 36.00 -17.62
C TYR A 130 -31.46 37.01 -18.34
N ARG A 131 -32.57 37.44 -17.72
CA ARG A 131 -33.45 38.49 -18.27
C ARG A 131 -32.73 39.84 -18.46
N GLN A 132 -31.79 40.18 -17.59
CA GLN A 132 -30.99 41.40 -17.74
C GLN A 132 -30.01 41.27 -18.93
N ALA A 133 -29.26 40.16 -19.02
CA ALA A 133 -28.29 39.90 -20.08
C ALA A 133 -28.93 39.78 -21.48
N TYR A 134 -30.13 39.20 -21.57
CA TYR A 134 -30.87 38.97 -22.82
C TYR A 134 -32.12 39.85 -22.94
N SER A 135 -32.12 41.03 -22.29
CA SER A 135 -33.23 41.99 -22.31
C SER A 135 -33.62 42.50 -23.71
N TRP A 136 -32.73 42.34 -24.69
CA TRP A 136 -32.93 42.67 -26.11
C TRP A 136 -33.60 41.54 -26.93
N TYR A 137 -33.79 40.34 -26.36
CA TYR A 137 -34.31 39.17 -27.07
C TYR A 137 -35.60 38.64 -26.42
N SER A 138 -36.73 38.78 -27.12
CA SER A 138 -38.07 38.43 -26.63
C SER A 138 -38.50 36.97 -26.88
N GLY A 139 -37.68 36.17 -27.58
CA GLY A 139 -38.05 34.82 -28.03
C GLY A 139 -37.60 33.66 -27.14
N GLY A 140 -36.90 33.92 -26.02
CA GLY A 140 -36.30 32.89 -25.17
C GLY A 140 -37.22 32.44 -24.01
N SER A 141 -37.33 31.12 -23.79
CA SER A 141 -38.07 30.60 -22.63
C SER A 141 -37.25 30.78 -21.34
N TYR A 142 -37.47 31.89 -20.64
CA TYR A 142 -36.74 32.25 -19.41
C TYR A 142 -36.82 31.21 -18.26
N THR A 143 -37.72 30.22 -18.35
CA THR A 143 -37.88 29.18 -17.32
C THR A 143 -36.68 28.23 -17.27
N SER A 144 -36.10 27.87 -18.43
CA SER A 144 -35.02 26.86 -18.50
C SER A 144 -33.74 27.31 -17.80
N ALA A 145 -33.42 28.60 -17.83
CA ALA A 145 -32.26 29.17 -17.12
C ALA A 145 -32.39 29.04 -15.59
N GLY A 146 -33.62 29.14 -15.05
CA GLY A 146 -33.88 28.92 -13.62
C GLY A 146 -33.87 27.43 -13.26
N GLU A 147 -34.51 26.58 -14.06
CA GLU A 147 -34.54 25.13 -13.83
C GLU A 147 -33.12 24.50 -13.89
N GLN A 148 -32.26 25.02 -14.77
CA GLN A 148 -30.84 24.63 -14.83
C GLN A 148 -30.07 25.05 -13.58
N ALA A 149 -30.27 26.27 -13.07
CA ALA A 149 -29.59 26.76 -11.86
C ALA A 149 -29.87 25.85 -10.65
N GLY A 150 -31.13 25.44 -10.46
CA GLY A 150 -31.52 24.56 -9.37
C GLY A 150 -30.92 23.16 -9.49
N ALA A 151 -30.91 22.60 -10.71
CA ALA A 151 -30.21 21.34 -10.99
C ALA A 151 -28.70 21.44 -10.71
N ASP A 152 -28.07 22.57 -11.07
CA ASP A 152 -26.66 22.84 -10.83
C ASP A 152 -26.34 22.97 -9.33
N VAL A 153 -27.25 23.44 -8.48
CA VAL A 153 -27.06 23.42 -7.00
C VAL A 153 -26.89 21.98 -6.52
N TYR A 154 -27.85 21.12 -6.82
CA TYR A 154 -27.82 19.71 -6.41
C TYR A 154 -26.60 18.97 -6.98
N LEU A 155 -26.25 19.23 -8.24
CA LEU A 155 -25.06 18.68 -8.89
C LEU A 155 -23.75 19.17 -8.25
N THR A 156 -23.65 20.44 -7.87
CA THR A 156 -22.43 21.01 -7.26
C THR A 156 -22.23 20.43 -5.86
N ILE A 157 -23.29 20.32 -5.06
CA ILE A 157 -23.24 19.64 -3.76
C ILE A 157 -22.83 18.16 -3.93
N PHE A 158 -23.37 17.46 -4.93
CA PHE A 158 -22.97 16.08 -5.22
C PHE A 158 -21.47 15.95 -5.58
N LYS A 159 -20.93 16.85 -6.40
CA LYS A 159 -19.49 16.90 -6.72
C LYS A 159 -18.61 17.22 -5.51
N GLN A 160 -19.09 18.07 -4.59
CA GLN A 160 -18.41 18.33 -3.32
C GLN A 160 -18.37 17.08 -2.43
N CYS A 161 -19.47 16.30 -2.40
CA CYS A 161 -19.50 15.00 -1.74
C CYS A 161 -18.56 13.99 -2.40
N GLU A 162 -18.56 13.90 -3.74
CA GLU A 162 -17.65 13.02 -4.50
C GLU A 162 -16.18 13.32 -4.16
N ASN A 163 -15.80 14.59 -4.10
CA ASN A 163 -14.44 15.00 -3.70
C ASN A 163 -14.08 14.58 -2.26
N ALA A 164 -15.02 14.59 -1.33
CA ALA A 164 -14.80 14.10 0.03
C ALA A 164 -14.66 12.57 0.08
N VAL A 165 -15.50 11.82 -0.65
CA VAL A 165 -15.37 10.36 -0.73
C VAL A 165 -14.05 9.96 -1.43
N ARG A 166 -13.65 10.67 -2.50
CA ARG A 166 -12.35 10.49 -3.14
C ARG A 166 -11.21 10.63 -2.14
N GLU A 167 -11.23 11.66 -1.31
CA GLU A 167 -10.20 11.90 -0.28
C GLU A 167 -10.18 10.79 0.77
N GLN A 168 -11.34 10.41 1.31
CA GLN A 168 -11.50 9.30 2.26
C GLN A 168 -11.06 7.94 1.67
N PHE A 169 -11.24 7.72 0.37
CA PHE A 169 -10.86 6.50 -0.35
C PHE A 169 -9.42 6.59 -0.93
N GLY A 170 -8.61 7.59 -0.53
CA GLY A 170 -7.20 7.72 -0.95
C GLY A 170 -6.98 8.14 -2.41
N HIS A 171 -8.02 8.59 -3.10
CA HIS A 171 -7.97 9.01 -4.51
C HIS A 171 -7.54 10.48 -4.65
N LYS A 172 -6.23 10.71 -4.81
CA LYS A 172 -5.57 12.04 -4.81
C LYS A 172 -6.16 13.08 -5.79
N ARG A 173 -6.64 12.67 -6.98
CA ARG A 173 -7.18 13.61 -7.98
C ARG A 173 -8.63 14.00 -7.64
N LYS A 174 -8.86 15.28 -7.37
CA LYS A 174 -10.18 15.90 -7.19
C LYS A 174 -10.77 16.37 -8.53
N ILE A 175 -12.09 16.47 -8.60
CA ILE A 175 -12.84 17.07 -9.73
C ILE A 175 -13.21 18.53 -9.43
N SER A 176 -13.50 19.32 -10.48
CA SER A 176 -14.01 20.68 -10.27
C SER A 176 -15.41 20.65 -9.67
N SER A 177 -15.56 21.30 -8.51
CA SER A 177 -16.81 21.51 -7.79
C SER A 177 -17.19 22.99 -7.72
N GLN A 178 -16.82 23.77 -8.74
CA GLN A 178 -17.30 25.14 -8.96
C GLN A 178 -18.79 25.14 -9.33
N PHE A 179 -19.54 26.15 -8.91
CA PHE A 179 -20.94 26.29 -9.31
C PHE A 179 -21.03 26.70 -10.79
N SER A 180 -21.89 25.99 -11.54
CA SER A 180 -22.35 26.25 -12.92
C SER A 180 -21.41 27.08 -13.82
N ALA A 181 -20.76 26.42 -14.80
CA ALA A 181 -19.90 27.10 -15.76
C ALA A 181 -20.63 28.16 -16.61
N GLN A 182 -21.96 28.05 -16.76
CA GLN A 182 -22.80 29.02 -17.45
C GLN A 182 -23.29 30.17 -16.55
N LEU A 183 -23.29 30.00 -15.22
CA LEU A 183 -23.83 30.95 -14.24
C LEU A 183 -22.77 31.38 -13.22
N THR A 184 -21.53 31.62 -13.69
CA THR A 184 -20.39 32.01 -12.84
C THR A 184 -20.63 33.28 -12.02
N SER A 185 -21.49 34.19 -12.49
CA SER A 185 -21.92 35.39 -11.76
C SER A 185 -22.71 35.08 -10.47
N LEU A 186 -23.21 33.86 -10.31
CA LEU A 186 -23.94 33.39 -9.13
C LEU A 186 -23.09 32.52 -8.19
N ASP A 187 -21.83 32.21 -8.51
CA ASP A 187 -21.00 31.33 -7.66
C ASP A 187 -20.90 31.88 -6.23
N GLN A 188 -20.65 33.18 -6.05
CA GLN A 188 -20.63 33.80 -4.70
C GLN A 188 -21.96 33.64 -3.94
N ALA A 189 -23.10 33.75 -4.63
CA ALA A 189 -24.42 33.54 -4.03
C ALA A 189 -24.65 32.06 -3.66
N TYR A 190 -24.17 31.13 -4.49
CA TYR A 190 -24.15 29.70 -4.16
C TYR A 190 -23.25 29.40 -2.95
N GLN A 191 -22.02 29.93 -2.88
CA GLN A 191 -21.11 29.68 -1.77
C GLN A 191 -21.71 30.19 -0.44
N GLN A 192 -22.28 31.41 -0.45
CA GLN A 192 -22.89 32.01 0.74
C GLN A 192 -24.13 31.25 1.24
N ARG A 193 -24.99 30.75 0.34
CA ARG A 193 -26.21 30.00 0.74
C ARG A 193 -25.93 28.54 1.07
N PHE A 194 -25.15 27.85 0.24
CA PHE A 194 -24.97 26.39 0.28
C PHE A 194 -23.52 25.98 0.50
N GLY A 195 -22.59 26.47 -0.33
CA GLY A 195 -21.22 25.94 -0.40
C GLY A 195 -20.48 25.97 0.94
N ASN A 196 -20.54 27.08 1.66
CA ASN A 196 -19.92 27.23 2.98
C ASN A 196 -20.50 26.25 4.02
N ARG A 197 -21.81 25.99 3.97
CA ARG A 197 -22.48 25.03 4.87
C ARG A 197 -22.08 23.59 4.54
N VAL A 198 -22.05 23.24 3.25
CA VAL A 198 -21.59 21.91 2.80
C VAL A 198 -20.13 21.69 3.20
N GLN A 199 -19.26 22.68 2.98
CA GLN A 199 -17.85 22.60 3.37
C GLN A 199 -17.66 22.41 4.88
N ALA A 200 -18.51 23.02 5.72
CA ALA A 200 -18.50 22.81 7.17
C ALA A 200 -19.02 21.41 7.58
N LEU A 201 -19.95 20.84 6.82
CA LEU A 201 -20.56 19.53 7.11
C LEU A 201 -19.74 18.33 6.65
N LEU A 202 -18.99 18.45 5.55
CA LEU A 202 -18.25 17.32 4.97
C LEU A 202 -17.24 16.66 5.95
N PRO A 203 -16.45 17.39 6.75
CA PRO A 203 -15.53 16.78 7.72
C PRO A 203 -16.23 15.98 8.83
N GLU A 204 -17.47 16.34 9.19
CA GLU A 204 -18.26 15.61 10.20
C GLU A 204 -18.95 14.38 9.61
N LEU A 205 -19.43 14.49 8.36
CA LEU A 205 -20.27 13.48 7.72
C LEU A 205 -19.49 12.42 6.92
N ALA A 206 -18.36 12.77 6.31
CA ALA A 206 -17.56 11.81 5.53
C ALA A 206 -17.05 10.64 6.40
N PRO A 207 -16.48 10.83 7.61
CA PRO A 207 -16.07 9.71 8.46
C PRO A 207 -17.21 8.75 8.89
N ARG A 208 -18.48 9.12 8.66
CA ARG A 208 -19.66 8.30 8.99
C ARG A 208 -20.11 7.39 7.84
N ILE A 209 -19.66 7.60 6.61
CA ILE A 209 -19.91 6.63 5.52
C ILE A 209 -18.93 5.46 5.66
N PRO A 210 -19.33 4.22 5.28
CA PRO A 210 -18.44 3.07 5.31
C PRO A 210 -17.23 3.31 4.40
N GLY A 211 -16.07 2.80 4.83
CA GLY A 211 -14.89 2.68 3.96
C GLY A 211 -15.14 1.73 2.79
N PRO A 212 -14.22 1.70 1.80
CA PRO A 212 -14.34 0.80 0.66
C PRO A 212 -14.27 -0.66 1.13
N ASP A 213 -15.11 -1.51 0.55
CA ASP A 213 -15.02 -2.96 0.72
C ASP A 213 -13.92 -3.55 -0.19
N ALA A 214 -13.67 -4.86 -0.09
CA ALA A 214 -12.60 -5.52 -0.84
C ALA A 214 -12.77 -5.41 -2.37
N ALA A 215 -14.01 -5.42 -2.88
CA ALA A 215 -14.29 -5.26 -4.30
C ALA A 215 -14.03 -3.80 -4.75
N THR A 216 -14.47 -2.84 -3.96
CA THR A 216 -14.21 -1.41 -4.18
C THR A 216 -12.71 -1.10 -4.13
N GLU A 217 -11.97 -1.70 -3.19
CA GLU A 217 -10.51 -1.59 -3.09
C GLU A 217 -9.81 -2.13 -4.34
N LEU A 218 -10.18 -3.31 -4.83
CA LEU A 218 -9.65 -3.89 -6.08
C LEU A 218 -9.83 -2.93 -7.27
N ASP A 219 -11.03 -2.39 -7.45
CA ASP A 219 -11.33 -1.45 -8.54
C ASP A 219 -10.59 -0.11 -8.39
N LEU A 220 -10.47 0.42 -7.18
CA LEU A 220 -9.72 1.65 -6.89
C LEU A 220 -8.22 1.48 -7.16
N ASN A 221 -7.66 0.32 -6.82
CA ASN A 221 -6.25 0.00 -7.01
C ASN A 221 -5.92 -0.27 -8.49
N ALA A 222 -6.83 -0.92 -9.24
CA ALA A 222 -6.70 -1.08 -10.69
C ALA A 222 -6.56 0.26 -11.44
N GLN A 223 -7.18 1.33 -10.93
CA GLN A 223 -7.14 2.67 -11.53
C GLN A 223 -5.88 3.48 -11.22
N ASN A 224 -5.08 3.09 -10.21
CA ASN A 224 -3.91 3.86 -9.79
C ASN A 224 -2.77 2.96 -9.29
N THR A 225 -1.75 2.83 -10.15
CA THR A 225 -0.52 2.06 -9.94
C THR A 225 0.32 2.43 -8.71
N THR A 226 0.00 3.53 -8.04
CA THR A 226 0.74 4.02 -6.85
C THR A 226 -0.13 4.20 -5.61
N ARG A 227 -1.44 3.87 -5.66
CA ARG A 227 -2.36 4.04 -4.51
C ARG A 227 -1.93 3.21 -3.30
N TRP A 228 -1.43 1.99 -3.54
CA TRP A 228 -0.95 1.07 -2.50
C TRP A 228 0.19 1.63 -1.64
N LYS A 229 0.99 2.60 -2.15
CA LYS A 229 2.19 3.08 -1.44
C LYS A 229 1.87 3.62 -0.06
N THR A 230 0.79 4.39 0.10
CA THR A 230 0.40 4.92 1.42
C THR A 230 0.04 3.82 2.43
N ALA A 231 -0.53 2.69 2.00
CA ALA A 231 -0.77 1.54 2.87
C ALA A 231 0.52 0.77 3.16
N PHE A 232 1.42 0.65 2.17
CA PHE A 232 2.74 0.05 2.35
C PHE A 232 3.62 0.84 3.33
N ASP A 233 3.67 2.17 3.21
CA ASP A 233 4.41 3.05 4.12
C ASP A 233 3.90 2.91 5.58
N GLN A 234 2.59 2.76 5.77
CA GLN A 234 1.96 2.52 7.08
C GLN A 234 2.28 1.14 7.67
N LEU A 235 2.49 0.12 6.84
CA LEU A 235 2.98 -1.19 7.27
C LEU A 235 4.47 -1.12 7.60
N ALA A 236 5.28 -0.51 6.72
CA ALA A 236 6.73 -0.39 6.88
C ALA A 236 7.12 0.38 8.14
N ALA A 237 6.34 1.40 8.53
CA ALA A 237 6.52 2.16 9.78
C ALA A 237 6.37 1.32 11.07
N GLN A 238 5.91 0.07 10.98
CA GLN A 238 5.80 -0.86 12.12
C GLN A 238 7.04 -1.75 12.27
N LEU A 239 7.97 -1.72 11.32
CA LEU A 239 9.25 -2.43 11.42
C LEU A 239 10.24 -1.65 12.30
N PRO A 240 11.13 -2.33 13.04
CA PRO A 240 11.30 -3.79 13.11
C PRO A 240 10.34 -4.49 14.09
N HIS A 241 9.39 -3.76 14.70
CA HIS A 241 8.60 -4.26 15.83
C HIS A 241 7.59 -5.34 15.47
N ASP A 242 6.97 -5.29 14.28
CA ASP A 242 6.02 -6.30 13.81
C ASP A 242 6.34 -6.81 12.38
N THR A 243 7.36 -7.65 12.29
CA THR A 243 7.78 -8.33 11.05
C THR A 243 6.71 -9.25 10.47
N ALA A 244 5.96 -9.96 11.33
CA ALA A 244 4.93 -10.90 10.90
C ALA A 244 3.66 -10.17 10.40
N GLY A 245 3.23 -9.13 11.10
CA GLY A 245 2.13 -8.25 10.70
C GLY A 245 2.46 -7.47 9.42
N PHE A 246 3.72 -7.03 9.24
CA PHE A 246 4.17 -6.46 7.97
C PHE A 246 4.00 -7.46 6.82
N ALA A 247 4.53 -8.69 6.94
CA ALA A 247 4.44 -9.70 5.88
C ALA A 247 2.98 -10.06 5.54
N ALA A 248 2.15 -10.35 6.55
CA ALA A 248 0.73 -10.63 6.36
C ALA A 248 -0.03 -9.43 5.74
N GLY A 249 0.32 -8.21 6.16
CA GLY A 249 -0.20 -6.97 5.60
C GLY A 249 0.16 -6.78 4.12
N VAL A 250 1.40 -7.12 3.73
CA VAL A 250 1.86 -7.07 2.34
C VAL A 250 1.13 -8.08 1.46
N TYR A 251 0.93 -9.32 1.92
CA TYR A 251 0.15 -10.31 1.15
C TYR A 251 -1.28 -9.84 0.91
N ARG A 252 -1.96 -9.37 1.97
CA ARG A 252 -3.31 -8.76 1.85
C ARG A 252 -3.31 -7.53 0.94
N LEU A 253 -2.28 -6.70 0.98
CA LEU A 253 -2.16 -5.55 0.08
C LEU A 253 -1.98 -5.99 -1.37
N GLY A 254 -1.23 -7.06 -1.63
CA GLY A 254 -1.10 -7.71 -2.93
C GLY A 254 -2.44 -8.27 -3.44
N GLU A 255 -3.20 -8.96 -2.59
CA GLU A 255 -4.57 -9.43 -2.92
C GLU A 255 -5.49 -8.27 -3.33
N LEU A 256 -5.52 -7.18 -2.55
CA LEU A 256 -6.28 -5.96 -2.89
C LEU A 256 -5.74 -5.20 -4.10
N ASN A 257 -4.59 -5.59 -4.63
CA ASN A 257 -3.97 -5.05 -5.85
C ASN A 257 -3.87 -6.09 -6.97
N ALA A 258 -4.61 -7.21 -6.93
CA ALA A 258 -4.54 -8.26 -7.95
C ALA A 258 -4.83 -7.78 -9.39
N HIS A 259 -5.62 -6.71 -9.56
CA HIS A 259 -5.90 -6.07 -10.86
C HIS A 259 -5.02 -4.84 -11.14
N ASN A 260 -4.08 -4.49 -10.25
CA ASN A 260 -3.17 -3.38 -10.42
C ASN A 260 -2.00 -3.79 -11.33
N PRO A 261 -1.75 -3.12 -12.48
CA PRO A 261 -0.66 -3.50 -13.38
C PRO A 261 0.75 -3.16 -12.86
N ALA A 262 0.87 -2.73 -11.60
CA ALA A 262 2.13 -2.50 -10.88
C ALA A 262 2.26 -3.31 -9.57
N VAL A 263 1.41 -4.34 -9.38
CA VAL A 263 1.34 -5.19 -8.17
C VAL A 263 2.69 -5.87 -7.84
N GLU A 264 3.50 -6.17 -8.84
CA GLU A 264 4.84 -6.73 -8.69
C GLU A 264 5.76 -5.80 -7.88
N ASN A 265 5.60 -4.48 -7.99
CA ASN A 265 6.42 -3.52 -7.24
C ASN A 265 6.10 -3.52 -5.75
N ILE A 266 4.90 -3.93 -5.34
CA ILE A 266 4.53 -4.10 -3.91
C ILE A 266 5.44 -5.17 -3.29
N PHE A 267 5.49 -6.33 -3.93
CA PHE A 267 6.31 -7.47 -3.49
C PHE A 267 7.81 -7.19 -3.61
N PHE A 268 8.24 -6.46 -4.65
CA PHE A 268 9.64 -6.06 -4.81
C PHE A 268 10.09 -5.09 -3.71
N GLU A 269 9.34 -4.02 -3.45
CA GLU A 269 9.64 -3.08 -2.37
C GLU A 269 9.57 -3.80 -1.01
N ALA A 270 8.58 -4.65 -0.77
CA ALA A 270 8.49 -5.47 0.45
C ALA A 270 9.70 -6.39 0.67
N SER A 271 10.15 -7.11 -0.37
CA SER A 271 11.32 -8.01 -0.28
C SER A 271 12.58 -7.25 0.13
N ARG A 272 12.76 -6.02 -0.37
CA ARG A 272 13.90 -5.17 -0.04
C ARG A 272 13.84 -4.66 1.40
N THR A 273 12.67 -4.19 1.85
CA THR A 273 12.46 -3.69 3.21
C THR A 273 12.64 -4.79 4.26
N LEU A 274 12.17 -6.01 3.99
CA LEU A 274 12.21 -7.10 4.96
C LEU A 274 13.58 -7.80 5.05
N ALA A 275 14.48 -7.59 4.09
CA ALA A 275 15.73 -8.33 3.93
C ALA A 275 16.72 -8.28 5.11
N ARG A 276 16.60 -7.30 6.02
CA ARG A 276 17.40 -7.19 7.25
C ARG A 276 16.70 -7.75 8.50
N HIS A 277 15.41 -8.09 8.41
CA HIS A 277 14.56 -8.47 9.54
C HIS A 277 14.11 -9.92 9.45
N ASP A 278 13.67 -10.36 8.27
CA ASP A 278 13.37 -11.76 7.96
C ASP A 278 13.89 -12.09 6.55
N PRO A 279 15.09 -12.71 6.45
CA PRO A 279 15.65 -13.12 5.18
C PRO A 279 14.81 -14.19 4.48
N GLU A 280 14.15 -15.10 5.21
CA GLU A 280 13.36 -16.17 4.59
C GLU A 280 12.10 -15.60 3.93
N GLU A 281 11.40 -14.72 4.65
CA GLU A 281 10.19 -14.08 4.15
C GLU A 281 10.49 -13.04 3.05
N SER A 282 11.64 -12.36 3.12
CA SER A 282 12.15 -11.52 2.02
C SER A 282 12.30 -12.32 0.71
N LEU A 283 12.85 -13.54 0.76
CA LEU A 283 12.97 -14.40 -0.42
C LEU A 283 11.61 -14.88 -0.94
N ARG A 284 10.64 -15.17 -0.07
CA ARG A 284 9.25 -15.46 -0.47
C ARG A 284 8.63 -14.29 -1.23
N LEU A 285 8.72 -13.09 -0.66
CA LEU A 285 8.22 -11.86 -1.28
C LEU A 285 8.90 -11.60 -2.64
N TYR A 286 10.19 -11.91 -2.79
CA TYR A 286 10.86 -11.80 -4.09
C TYR A 286 10.36 -12.82 -5.13
N LEU A 287 9.99 -14.04 -4.72
CA LEU A 287 9.33 -15.00 -5.61
C LEU A 287 7.93 -14.54 -6.03
N HIS A 288 7.16 -13.91 -5.14
CA HIS A 288 5.90 -13.25 -5.49
C HIS A 288 6.11 -12.09 -6.47
N TYR A 289 7.15 -11.28 -6.31
CA TYR A 289 7.55 -10.27 -7.30
C TYR A 289 7.73 -10.91 -8.69
N LEU A 290 8.57 -11.94 -8.80
CA LEU A 290 8.82 -12.61 -10.07
C LEU A 290 7.56 -13.25 -10.67
N HIS A 291 6.69 -13.83 -9.84
CA HIS A 291 5.41 -14.40 -10.28
C HIS A 291 4.52 -13.39 -10.99
N HIS A 292 4.42 -12.17 -10.46
CA HIS A 292 3.63 -11.09 -11.07
C HIS A 292 4.38 -10.41 -12.23
N ASP A 293 5.70 -10.22 -12.15
CA ASP A 293 6.52 -9.66 -13.24
C ASP A 293 6.45 -10.53 -14.51
N PHE A 294 6.46 -11.86 -14.37
CA PHE A 294 6.27 -12.83 -15.47
C PHE A 294 4.85 -12.89 -16.05
N GLN A 295 3.86 -12.28 -15.40
CA GLN A 295 2.48 -12.13 -15.89
C GLN A 295 2.18 -10.72 -16.41
N SER A 296 3.06 -9.75 -16.11
CA SER A 296 2.94 -8.38 -16.57
C SER A 296 3.10 -8.27 -18.10
N ALA A 297 2.67 -7.14 -18.66
CA ALA A 297 2.86 -6.84 -20.08
C ALA A 297 4.35 -6.68 -20.48
N THR A 298 5.21 -6.35 -19.51
CA THR A 298 6.64 -6.07 -19.74
C THR A 298 7.46 -6.64 -18.58
N ILE A 299 8.07 -7.81 -18.81
CA ILE A 299 8.96 -8.48 -17.85
C ILE A 299 10.18 -7.58 -17.57
N ASN A 300 10.37 -7.16 -16.33
CA ASN A 300 11.51 -6.34 -15.92
C ASN A 300 12.65 -7.18 -15.35
N ASN A 301 12.33 -8.30 -14.68
CA ASN A 301 13.26 -9.19 -13.99
C ASN A 301 14.34 -8.43 -13.16
N LYS A 302 13.88 -7.49 -12.32
CA LYS A 302 14.73 -6.65 -11.47
C LYS A 302 15.45 -7.50 -10.44
N GLN A 303 16.76 -7.64 -10.58
CA GLN A 303 17.57 -8.33 -9.58
C GLN A 303 17.68 -7.52 -8.28
N LEU A 304 17.75 -8.22 -7.15
CA LEU A 304 18.10 -7.61 -5.86
C LEU A 304 19.51 -7.00 -5.94
N ALA A 305 19.68 -5.77 -5.45
CA ALA A 305 20.97 -5.10 -5.42
C ALA A 305 22.01 -5.88 -4.60
N LYS A 306 23.30 -5.79 -4.96
CA LYS A 306 24.39 -6.53 -4.29
C LYS A 306 24.45 -6.30 -2.76
N THR A 307 24.05 -5.13 -2.28
CA THR A 307 23.94 -4.81 -0.84
C THR A 307 22.84 -5.64 -0.15
N ILE A 308 21.71 -5.85 -0.81
CA ILE A 308 20.58 -6.67 -0.31
C ILE A 308 20.92 -8.17 -0.43
N GLN A 309 21.57 -8.58 -1.52
CA GLN A 309 22.11 -9.94 -1.63
C GLN A 309 23.08 -10.25 -0.49
N LYS A 310 23.99 -9.32 -0.14
CA LYS A 310 24.91 -9.48 1.00
C LYS A 310 24.19 -9.59 2.36
N SER A 311 23.07 -8.89 2.57
CA SER A 311 22.29 -9.03 3.81
C SER A 311 21.50 -10.34 3.87
N LEU A 312 21.01 -10.83 2.72
CA LEU A 312 20.25 -12.08 2.63
C LEU A 312 21.14 -13.33 2.64
N PHE A 313 22.34 -13.26 2.08
CA PHE A 313 23.21 -14.41 1.83
C PHE A 313 24.57 -14.27 2.52
N ALA A 314 24.62 -14.64 3.80
CA ALA A 314 25.85 -14.65 4.58
C ALA A 314 26.93 -15.66 4.08
N GLN A 315 26.56 -16.59 3.19
CA GLN A 315 27.45 -17.56 2.56
C GLN A 315 27.14 -17.63 1.06
N PRO A 316 28.14 -17.78 0.15
CA PRO A 316 27.90 -17.94 -1.29
C PRO A 316 26.98 -19.12 -1.62
N GLU A 317 27.08 -20.20 -0.86
CA GLU A 317 26.23 -21.40 -0.96
C GLU A 317 24.73 -21.09 -0.83
N HIS A 318 24.34 -20.02 -0.12
CA HIS A 318 22.93 -19.63 0.00
C HIS A 318 22.43 -18.93 -1.27
N LEU A 319 23.26 -18.08 -1.88
CA LEU A 319 22.96 -17.41 -3.16
C LEU A 319 22.79 -18.44 -4.27
N GLU A 320 23.74 -19.38 -4.41
CA GLU A 320 23.69 -20.45 -5.41
C GLU A 320 22.40 -21.30 -5.31
N ARG A 321 21.97 -21.63 -4.08
CA ARG A 321 20.71 -22.35 -3.85
C ARG A 321 19.50 -21.52 -4.25
N PHE A 322 19.48 -20.23 -3.89
CA PHE A 322 18.36 -19.38 -4.25
C PHE A 322 18.27 -19.13 -5.77
N GLU A 323 19.41 -18.95 -6.44
CA GLU A 323 19.47 -18.89 -7.89
C GLU A 323 18.96 -20.17 -8.56
N ALA A 324 19.24 -21.35 -8.01
CA ALA A 324 18.67 -22.61 -8.49
C ALA A 324 17.13 -22.66 -8.34
N ILE A 325 16.58 -22.18 -7.21
CA ILE A 325 15.12 -22.06 -7.01
C ILE A 325 14.52 -21.09 -8.05
N VAL A 326 15.13 -19.92 -8.26
CA VAL A 326 14.66 -18.93 -9.24
C VAL A 326 14.74 -19.46 -10.68
N GLN A 327 15.80 -20.19 -11.04
CA GLN A 327 15.93 -20.83 -12.35
C GLN A 327 14.84 -21.91 -12.57
N GLN A 328 14.58 -22.74 -11.56
CA GLN A 328 13.51 -23.74 -11.62
C GLN A 328 12.13 -23.05 -11.73
N PHE A 329 11.87 -22.04 -10.91
CA PHE A 329 10.63 -21.26 -10.93
C PHE A 329 10.39 -20.58 -12.29
N THR A 330 11.45 -20.04 -12.92
CA THR A 330 11.37 -19.42 -14.26
C THR A 330 10.95 -20.43 -15.33
N GLN A 331 11.32 -21.71 -15.19
CA GLN A 331 10.96 -22.78 -16.12
C GLN A 331 9.56 -23.35 -15.86
N GLU A 332 9.24 -23.66 -14.60
CA GLU A 332 8.02 -24.36 -14.22
C GLU A 332 6.83 -23.43 -13.94
N LYS A 333 7.10 -22.17 -13.58
CA LYS A 333 6.13 -21.13 -13.16
C LYS A 333 5.25 -21.50 -11.96
N ASP A 334 5.60 -22.57 -11.24
CA ASP A 334 4.91 -23.02 -10.02
C ASP A 334 5.43 -22.25 -8.78
N LEU A 335 4.63 -21.27 -8.34
CA LEU A 335 4.97 -20.44 -7.18
C LEU A 335 4.90 -21.26 -5.88
N ALA A 336 3.94 -22.17 -5.74
CA ALA A 336 3.80 -22.96 -4.51
C ALA A 336 5.03 -23.83 -4.28
N ARG A 337 5.47 -24.54 -5.32
CA ARG A 337 6.69 -25.36 -5.28
C ARG A 337 7.95 -24.53 -5.02
N ALA A 338 8.04 -23.31 -5.55
CA ALA A 338 9.17 -22.42 -5.28
C ALA A 338 9.19 -21.94 -3.81
N LEU A 339 8.04 -21.57 -3.25
CA LEU A 339 7.90 -21.14 -1.84
C LEU A 339 8.24 -22.26 -0.84
N GLU A 340 7.88 -23.51 -1.14
CA GLU A 340 8.25 -24.69 -0.33
C GLU A 340 9.77 -24.93 -0.26
N GLN A 341 10.53 -24.48 -1.27
CA GLN A 341 11.98 -24.63 -1.31
C GLN A 341 12.75 -23.54 -0.55
N VAL A 342 12.13 -22.37 -0.28
CA VAL A 342 12.82 -21.22 0.35
C VAL A 342 13.51 -21.56 1.68
N PRO A 343 12.92 -22.31 2.64
CA PRO A 343 13.61 -22.69 3.87
C PRO A 343 14.88 -23.54 3.65
N GLN A 344 15.02 -24.19 2.50
CA GLN A 344 16.17 -25.03 2.16
C GLN A 344 17.41 -24.20 1.78
N VAL A 345 17.24 -22.92 1.42
CA VAL A 345 18.33 -21.97 1.16
C VAL A 345 19.28 -21.92 2.34
N TYR A 346 18.74 -21.74 3.55
CA TYR A 346 19.47 -21.60 4.80
C TYR A 346 19.75 -22.93 5.52
N ALA A 347 19.27 -24.06 4.98
CA ALA A 347 19.43 -25.36 5.62
C ALA A 347 20.91 -25.76 5.75
N ARG A 348 21.33 -26.09 6.98
CA ARG A 348 22.71 -26.51 7.27
C ARG A 348 23.03 -27.83 6.57
N GLN A 349 23.89 -27.78 5.55
CA GLN A 349 24.29 -28.98 4.82
C GLN A 349 25.12 -29.90 5.71
N ARG A 350 24.65 -31.14 5.90
CA ARG A 350 25.42 -32.18 6.61
C ARG A 350 26.58 -32.59 5.71
N ARG A 351 27.78 -32.05 5.97
CA ARG A 351 29.00 -32.46 5.26
C ARG A 351 29.23 -33.95 5.50
N LYS A 352 29.22 -34.76 4.43
CA LYS A 352 29.55 -36.19 4.49
C LYS A 352 31.05 -36.31 4.72
N ILE A 353 31.45 -36.53 5.98
CA ILE A 353 32.85 -36.79 6.32
C ILE A 353 33.24 -38.13 5.68
N GLN A 354 33.97 -38.08 4.56
CA GLN A 354 34.70 -39.22 4.05
C GLN A 354 36.00 -39.31 4.83
N LEU A 355 36.09 -40.31 5.72
CA LEU A 355 37.32 -40.60 6.43
C LEU A 355 38.33 -41.18 5.43
N ASP A 356 39.47 -40.51 5.23
CA ASP A 356 40.54 -41.04 4.38
C ASP A 356 41.21 -42.23 5.07
N MET A 357 40.78 -43.44 4.68
CA MET A 357 41.30 -44.69 5.20
C MET A 357 42.78 -44.91 4.85
N GLY A 358 43.28 -44.28 3.78
CA GLY A 358 44.69 -44.29 3.40
C GLY A 358 45.52 -43.43 4.36
N ALA A 359 45.07 -42.21 4.66
CA ALA A 359 45.69 -41.36 5.69
C ALA A 359 45.68 -42.05 7.07
N VAL A 360 44.57 -42.69 7.46
CA VAL A 360 44.48 -43.47 8.71
C VAL A 360 45.46 -44.66 8.73
N GLN A 361 45.66 -45.35 7.61
CA GLN A 361 46.67 -46.41 7.50
C GLN A 361 48.10 -45.86 7.57
N THR A 362 48.39 -44.74 6.91
CA THR A 362 49.71 -44.09 6.95
C THR A 362 50.07 -43.66 8.37
N VAL A 363 49.14 -43.05 9.12
CA VAL A 363 49.34 -42.69 10.53
C VAL A 363 49.55 -43.93 11.41
N ARG A 364 48.78 -45.02 11.18
CA ARG A 364 48.99 -46.31 11.87
C ARG A 364 50.36 -46.93 11.58
N GLN A 365 50.88 -46.78 10.36
CA GLN A 365 52.23 -47.26 10.00
C GLN A 365 53.33 -46.35 10.58
N GLN A 366 53.15 -45.02 10.56
CA GLN A 366 54.11 -44.07 11.13
C GLN A 366 54.27 -44.23 12.66
N HIS A 367 53.20 -44.61 13.35
CA HIS A 367 53.22 -44.85 14.80
C HIS A 367 53.30 -46.33 15.19
N SER A 368 53.43 -47.27 14.24
CA SER A 368 53.46 -48.71 14.55
C SER A 368 54.57 -49.05 15.55
N GLY A 369 55.80 -48.62 15.29
CA GLY A 369 56.95 -48.82 16.19
C GLY A 369 56.84 -48.05 17.52
N THR A 370 56.00 -47.01 17.61
CA THR A 370 55.69 -46.33 18.88
C THR A 370 54.67 -47.12 19.69
N VAL A 371 53.64 -47.67 19.04
CA VAL A 371 52.62 -48.52 19.66
C VAL A 371 53.20 -49.87 20.08
N GLU A 372 54.09 -50.46 19.28
CA GLU A 372 54.82 -51.68 19.63
C GLU A 372 55.72 -51.46 20.86
N ARG A 373 56.48 -50.36 20.91
CA ARG A 373 57.25 -49.98 22.11
C ARG A 373 56.37 -49.73 23.33
N LEU A 374 55.23 -49.06 23.17
CA LEU A 374 54.29 -48.86 24.28
C LEU A 374 53.72 -50.19 24.78
N ASN A 375 53.36 -51.12 23.88
CA ASN A 375 52.97 -52.48 24.26
C ASN A 375 54.12 -53.29 24.89
N GLU A 376 55.37 -53.02 24.54
CA GLU A 376 56.55 -53.65 25.15
C GLU A 376 56.82 -53.10 26.57
N TYR A 377 56.63 -51.80 26.79
CA TYR A 377 56.70 -51.16 28.11
C TYR A 377 55.48 -51.44 29.01
N LEU A 378 54.30 -51.70 28.43
CA LEU A 378 53.06 -52.06 29.13
C LEU A 378 52.86 -53.58 29.27
N ARG A 379 53.92 -54.38 29.07
CA ARG A 379 53.95 -55.78 29.52
C ARG A 379 54.26 -55.81 31.00
N ASP A 380 53.23 -55.59 31.80
CA ASP A 380 53.31 -55.73 33.25
C ASP A 380 53.83 -57.14 33.64
N GLU A 381 54.83 -57.18 34.51
CA GLU A 381 55.15 -58.40 35.24
C GLU A 381 53.95 -58.81 36.11
N PRO A 382 53.72 -60.11 36.35
CA PRO A 382 52.51 -60.57 37.02
C PRO A 382 52.50 -60.20 38.53
N GLU A 383 51.94 -59.03 38.85
CA GLU A 383 51.64 -58.67 40.24
C GLU A 383 50.58 -59.61 40.85
N ALA A 384 50.78 -59.94 42.12
CA ALA A 384 49.97 -60.92 42.83
C ALA A 384 48.60 -60.35 43.25
N LEU A 385 47.57 -61.19 43.11
CA LEU A 385 46.19 -60.91 43.52
C LEU A 385 46.09 -60.41 44.98
N THR A 386 45.49 -59.24 45.18
CA THR A 386 44.90 -58.83 46.47
C THR A 386 43.47 -58.29 46.26
N PRO A 387 42.55 -58.47 47.23
CA PRO A 387 41.12 -58.24 47.05
C PRO A 387 40.69 -56.76 47.24
N PRO A 388 39.48 -56.37 46.78
CA PRO A 388 39.11 -54.97 46.59
C PRO A 388 38.44 -54.29 47.82
N PRO A 389 38.70 -52.98 48.01
CA PRO A 389 37.76 -52.01 48.58
C PRO A 389 37.17 -51.15 47.43
N ALA A 390 35.85 -51.02 47.27
CA ALA A 390 34.85 -50.30 48.10
C ALA A 390 34.63 -48.84 47.65
N ASP A 391 33.42 -48.62 47.14
CA ASP A 391 32.67 -47.37 46.85
C ASP A 391 33.15 -46.34 45.80
N PRO A 392 32.21 -45.79 44.99
CA PRO A 392 32.50 -44.81 43.94
C PRO A 392 32.49 -43.37 44.47
N VAL A 393 33.55 -42.61 44.15
CA VAL A 393 33.57 -41.15 44.34
C VAL A 393 32.98 -40.46 43.10
N PRO A 394 31.93 -39.64 43.22
CA PRO A 394 31.34 -38.94 42.08
C PRO A 394 32.21 -37.75 41.66
N VAL A 395 32.88 -37.85 40.51
CA VAL A 395 33.55 -36.69 39.89
C VAL A 395 32.50 -35.86 39.15
N GLY A 396 32.23 -34.67 39.66
CA GLY A 396 31.23 -33.76 39.11
C GLY A 396 31.62 -33.18 37.75
N LEU A 397 30.61 -32.94 36.92
CA LEU A 397 30.70 -32.09 35.73
C LEU A 397 31.01 -30.65 36.15
N PRO A 398 32.09 -30.01 35.66
CA PRO A 398 32.17 -28.55 35.68
C PRO A 398 31.17 -28.00 34.65
N SER A 399 30.08 -27.45 35.16
CA SER A 399 29.13 -26.65 34.38
C SER A 399 29.55 -25.18 34.42
N ALA A 400 29.18 -24.45 33.37
CA ALA A 400 29.29 -22.99 33.22
C ALA A 400 30.70 -22.36 33.23
N ASP A 401 31.13 -21.92 32.04
CA ASP A 401 31.74 -20.60 31.88
C ASP A 401 31.21 -19.97 30.57
N SER A 402 30.04 -19.33 30.69
CA SER A 402 29.48 -18.48 29.63
C SER A 402 30.08 -17.09 29.76
N SER A 403 31.23 -16.86 29.14
CA SER A 403 31.86 -15.54 29.10
C SER A 403 31.07 -14.58 28.21
N GLU A 404 30.18 -13.80 28.82
CA GLU A 404 29.67 -12.57 28.19
C GLU A 404 30.83 -11.61 27.93
N ILE A 405 31.14 -11.35 26.66
CA ILE A 405 32.00 -10.23 26.28
C ILE A 405 31.11 -8.98 26.21
N GLN A 406 30.95 -8.30 27.34
CA GLN A 406 30.31 -6.98 27.38
C GLN A 406 31.29 -5.93 26.85
N LEU A 407 31.13 -5.57 25.58
CA LEU A 407 31.80 -4.41 24.97
C LEU A 407 31.06 -3.13 25.35
N THR A 408 31.36 -2.59 26.54
CA THR A 408 30.96 -1.24 26.93
C THR A 408 31.72 -0.21 26.08
N VAL A 409 31.07 0.34 25.06
CA VAL A 409 31.56 1.54 24.38
C VAL A 409 31.23 2.75 25.24
N ALA A 410 32.26 3.38 25.82
CA ALA A 410 32.12 4.67 26.47
C ALA A 410 31.89 5.75 25.39
N ALA A 411 30.83 6.55 25.55
CA ALA A 411 30.55 7.66 24.64
C ALA A 411 31.60 8.78 24.80
N PRO A 412 32.34 9.17 23.73
CA PRO A 412 33.15 10.37 23.76
C PRO A 412 32.27 11.62 23.59
N ALA A 413 32.60 12.70 24.29
CA ALA A 413 31.89 13.97 24.17
C ALA A 413 32.14 14.63 22.80
N THR A 414 31.07 15.10 22.15
CA THR A 414 31.13 15.83 20.88
C THR A 414 31.57 17.29 21.12
N THR A 415 32.85 17.57 20.87
CA THR A 415 33.38 18.93 20.69
C THR A 415 34.20 19.01 19.42
N GLY A 416 33.60 19.44 18.31
CA GLY A 416 34.34 19.72 17.08
C GLY A 416 33.49 19.81 15.81
N ARG A 417 33.33 21.05 15.29
CA ARG A 417 33.13 21.53 13.90
C ARG A 417 32.18 20.83 12.89
N PHE A 418 31.71 19.62 13.15
CA PHE A 418 30.89 18.81 12.24
C PHE A 418 29.49 18.57 12.84
N ASN A 419 28.51 18.32 11.98
CA ASN A 419 27.12 18.14 12.36
C ASN A 419 26.93 16.90 13.26
N SER A 420 26.23 17.05 14.39
CA SER A 420 25.97 15.99 15.37
C SER A 420 25.07 14.87 14.86
N THR A 421 24.43 15.03 13.69
CA THR A 421 23.68 13.97 13.01
C THR A 421 24.58 12.83 12.51
N VAL A 422 25.87 13.09 12.26
CA VAL A 422 26.82 12.07 11.80
C VAL A 422 27.74 11.64 12.95
N ALA A 423 27.69 10.36 13.31
CA ALA A 423 28.43 9.80 14.44
C ALA A 423 29.92 9.55 14.11
N LEU A 424 30.68 10.61 13.82
CA LEU A 424 32.12 10.53 13.54
C LEU A 424 32.97 10.41 14.80
N THR A 425 33.88 9.44 14.83
CA THR A 425 34.93 9.31 15.85
C THR A 425 35.98 10.42 15.72
N ALA A 426 36.73 10.69 16.79
CA ALA A 426 37.79 11.70 16.77
C ALA A 426 38.83 11.48 15.66
N THR A 427 39.22 10.22 15.41
CA THR A 427 40.14 9.84 14.32
C THR A 427 39.61 10.16 12.92
N GLN A 428 38.29 10.04 12.72
CA GLN A 428 37.63 10.38 11.46
C GLN A 428 37.51 11.89 11.29
N GLN A 429 37.16 12.62 12.35
CA GLN A 429 37.12 14.09 12.35
C GLN A 429 38.52 14.70 12.07
N ASP A 430 39.57 14.15 12.68
CA ASP A 430 40.97 14.53 12.39
C ASP A 430 41.31 14.37 10.90
N LEU A 431 40.88 13.28 10.25
CA LEU A 431 41.16 13.04 8.83
C LEU A 431 40.39 14.04 7.94
N LEU A 432 39.13 14.33 8.26
CA LEU A 432 38.33 15.32 7.53
C LEU A 432 38.87 16.75 7.69
N LEU A 433 39.47 17.09 8.84
CA LEU A 433 40.22 18.33 9.01
C LEU A 433 41.51 18.35 8.17
N LEU A 434 42.22 17.23 8.07
CA LEU A 434 43.39 17.11 7.19
C LEU A 434 43.02 17.31 5.71
N PHE A 435 41.86 16.81 5.26
CA PHE A 435 41.33 17.11 3.93
C PHE A 435 41.01 18.60 3.78
N ALA A 436 40.40 19.26 4.77
CA ALA A 436 40.09 20.69 4.71
C ALA A 436 41.34 21.56 4.56
N ASP A 437 42.42 21.24 5.29
CA ASP A 437 43.70 21.95 5.21
C ASP A 437 44.45 21.70 3.88
N ALA A 438 44.12 20.62 3.16
CA ALA A 438 44.72 20.23 1.89
C ALA A 438 43.80 20.48 0.67
N ALA A 439 42.88 21.44 0.75
CA ALA A 439 41.94 21.78 -0.34
C ALA A 439 41.13 20.57 -0.85
N LEU A 440 40.68 19.73 0.09
CA LEU A 440 39.84 18.55 -0.13
C LEU A 440 40.45 17.44 -1.00
N THR A 441 41.77 17.46 -1.20
CA THR A 441 42.53 16.42 -1.93
C THR A 441 43.74 15.97 -1.11
N LEU A 442 43.94 14.65 -0.95
CA LEU A 442 45.09 14.09 -0.24
C LEU A 442 45.69 12.89 -1.00
N PRO A 443 47.02 12.84 -1.21
CA PRO A 443 47.67 11.65 -1.76
C PRO A 443 47.40 10.40 -0.93
N GLN A 444 47.16 9.25 -1.60
CA GLN A 444 46.87 7.98 -0.93
C GLN A 444 47.95 7.61 0.11
N ALA A 445 49.23 7.92 -0.18
CA ALA A 445 50.36 7.68 0.72
C ALA A 445 50.29 8.51 2.02
N GLN A 446 49.72 9.72 1.97
CA GLN A 446 49.56 10.60 3.14
C GLN A 446 48.40 10.11 4.02
N VAL A 447 47.30 9.65 3.41
CA VAL A 447 46.18 9.02 4.12
C VAL A 447 46.59 7.68 4.74
N GLU A 448 47.44 6.90 4.05
CA GLU A 448 47.97 5.65 4.58
C GLU A 448 48.88 5.88 5.80
N ALA A 449 49.78 6.87 5.74
CA ALA A 449 50.62 7.25 6.88
C ALA A 449 49.76 7.70 8.08
N PHE A 450 48.77 8.55 7.84
CA PHE A 450 47.84 9.02 8.87
C PHE A 450 47.07 7.87 9.56
N ALA A 451 46.56 6.91 8.76
CA ALA A 451 45.82 5.76 9.29
C ALA A 451 46.75 4.84 10.11
N ARG A 452 47.97 4.59 9.60
CA ARG A 452 48.97 3.75 10.26
C ARG A 452 49.42 4.31 11.60
N ASP A 453 49.64 5.62 11.69
CA ASP A 453 50.01 6.31 12.94
C ASP A 453 48.91 6.27 14.00
N ARG A 454 47.65 6.02 13.60
CA ARG A 454 46.49 5.83 14.48
C ARG A 454 46.05 4.37 14.62
N GLY A 455 46.85 3.42 14.14
CA GLY A 455 46.59 1.98 14.27
C GLY A 455 45.44 1.44 13.40
N ALA A 456 44.99 2.19 12.40
CA ALA A 456 43.90 1.82 11.50
C ALA A 456 44.43 1.41 10.11
N LEU A 457 43.67 0.57 9.40
CA LEU A 457 43.90 0.32 7.97
C LEU A 457 43.28 1.44 7.14
N ARG A 458 44.04 1.98 6.19
CA ARG A 458 43.65 3.06 5.26
C ARG A 458 42.23 2.88 4.73
N ASN A 459 41.97 1.75 4.07
CA ASN A 459 40.68 1.49 3.42
C ASN A 459 39.56 1.40 4.45
N GLN A 460 39.76 0.71 5.58
CA GLN A 460 38.75 0.64 6.65
C GLN A 460 38.43 2.03 7.24
N LEU A 461 39.41 2.93 7.34
CA LEU A 461 39.18 4.28 7.81
C LEU A 461 38.36 5.10 6.80
N ILE A 462 38.66 5.00 5.50
CA ILE A 462 37.88 5.65 4.44
C ILE A 462 36.46 5.06 4.35
N ASP A 463 36.34 3.73 4.30
CA ASP A 463 35.05 3.01 4.26
C ASP A 463 34.17 3.41 5.46
N SER A 464 34.73 3.44 6.67
CA SER A 464 33.96 3.83 7.88
C SER A 464 33.50 5.30 7.90
N ILE A 465 34.18 6.20 7.18
CA ILE A 465 33.75 7.60 7.01
C ILE A 465 32.66 7.69 5.96
N ASN A 466 32.83 6.99 4.84
CA ASN A 466 31.85 6.93 3.77
C ASN A 466 30.53 6.30 4.28
N ASP A 467 30.60 5.15 4.95
CA ASP A 467 29.45 4.48 5.57
C ASP A 467 28.74 5.38 6.59
N GLY A 468 29.50 6.13 7.41
CA GLY A 468 28.93 7.05 8.41
C GLY A 468 28.20 8.24 7.78
N CYS A 469 28.68 8.74 6.64
CA CYS A 469 28.10 9.90 5.95
C CYS A 469 27.05 9.54 4.89
N TYR A 470 26.96 8.28 4.46
CA TYR A 470 26.16 7.86 3.30
C TYR A 470 24.67 8.20 3.43
N GLU A 471 24.07 8.01 4.61
CA GLU A 471 22.64 8.30 4.84
C GLU A 471 22.32 9.81 4.77
N LEU A 472 23.30 10.70 4.98
CA LEU A 472 23.12 12.15 4.89
C LEU A 472 23.33 12.68 3.47
N LEU A 473 24.27 12.08 2.74
CA LEU A 473 24.73 12.58 1.43
C LEU A 473 24.06 11.90 0.23
N ASP A 474 23.47 10.71 0.44
CA ASP A 474 23.02 9.76 -0.61
C ASP A 474 24.16 9.33 -1.58
N ASP A 475 25.42 9.55 -1.17
CA ASP A 475 26.64 9.21 -1.91
C ASP A 475 27.85 9.05 -0.96
N VAL A 476 28.99 8.62 -1.50
CA VAL A 476 30.27 8.55 -0.76
C VAL A 476 30.88 9.95 -0.58
N LEU A 477 31.49 10.19 0.59
CA LEU A 477 32.13 11.48 0.88
C LEU A 477 33.52 11.59 0.25
N ILE A 478 34.30 10.51 0.33
CA ILE A 478 35.69 10.42 -0.12
C ILE A 478 35.76 9.44 -1.28
N GLU A 479 36.11 9.93 -2.46
CA GLU A 479 36.36 9.15 -3.67
C GLU A 479 37.85 8.87 -3.86
N GLU A 480 38.19 7.72 -4.48
CA GLU A 480 39.55 7.38 -4.90
C GLU A 480 39.75 7.79 -6.37
N SER A 481 40.68 8.71 -6.63
CA SER A 481 40.92 9.32 -7.94
C SER A 481 42.39 9.20 -8.32
N GLY A 482 42.74 8.07 -8.95
CA GLY A 482 44.14 7.75 -9.25
C GLY A 482 44.97 7.56 -7.98
N ASP A 483 46.09 8.27 -7.85
CA ASP A 483 46.98 8.20 -6.69
C ASP A 483 46.55 9.11 -5.52
N ASP A 484 45.40 9.79 -5.63
CA ASP A 484 44.84 10.70 -4.64
C ASP A 484 43.45 10.25 -4.14
N TYR A 485 43.05 10.73 -2.96
CA TYR A 485 41.67 10.75 -2.49
C TYR A 485 41.12 12.17 -2.58
N THR A 486 39.85 12.32 -2.96
CA THR A 486 39.17 13.61 -3.15
C THR A 486 37.81 13.64 -2.46
N ILE A 487 37.46 14.78 -1.87
CA ILE A 487 36.11 15.05 -1.32
C ILE A 487 35.40 16.06 -2.23
N TYR A 488 34.17 15.77 -2.63
CA TYR A 488 33.34 16.74 -3.34
C TYR A 488 32.91 17.88 -2.40
N GLU A 489 33.31 19.11 -2.74
CA GLU A 489 33.18 20.28 -1.84
C GLU A 489 31.75 20.50 -1.28
N PRO A 490 30.66 20.39 -2.05
CA PRO A 490 29.30 20.48 -1.52
C PRO A 490 28.97 19.46 -0.43
N TYR A 491 29.51 18.24 -0.49
CA TYR A 491 29.31 17.22 0.55
C TYR A 491 30.06 17.60 1.84
N PHE A 492 31.27 18.16 1.72
CA PHE A 492 32.01 18.67 2.89
C PHE A 492 31.31 19.87 3.56
N GLN A 493 30.68 20.74 2.77
CA GLN A 493 29.92 21.88 3.29
C GLN A 493 28.65 21.44 4.03
N GLN A 494 27.96 20.39 3.58
CA GLN A 494 26.81 19.81 4.29
C GLN A 494 27.18 19.25 5.67
N LEU A 495 28.37 18.65 5.81
CA LEU A 495 28.86 18.11 7.08
C LEU A 495 29.33 19.17 8.08
N THR A 496 29.69 20.36 7.61
CA THR A 496 30.26 21.45 8.43
C THR A 496 29.27 22.60 8.70
N THR A 497 28.10 22.59 8.05
CA THR A 497 27.02 23.55 8.31
C THR A 497 26.17 23.08 9.50
N PRO A 498 26.08 23.84 10.60
CA PRO A 498 25.13 23.54 11.68
C PRO A 498 23.69 23.81 11.19
N CYS A 499 22.77 22.89 11.49
CA CYS A 499 21.33 23.07 11.26
C CYS A 499 20.71 24.12 12.20
#